data_AF-A0A5S9F0U0-F1
#
_entry.id   AF-A0A5S9F0U0-F1
#
_cell.length_a   1.000
_cell.length_b   1.000
_cell.length_c   1.000
_cell.angle_alpha   90.00
_cell.angle_beta   90.00
_cell.angle_gamma   90.00
#
_symmetry.space_group_name_H-M   'P 1'
#
loop_
_entity.id
_entity.type
_entity.pdbx_description
1 polymer ?
#
loop_
_entity_poly.entity_id
_entity_poly.type
_entity_poly.pdbx_seq_one_letter_code
_entity_poly.pdbx_strand_id
1 'polypeptide(L)'
;MSEQIKKLYKRTEEALKRNNYDLAIELLKNQILKYTPNDVKARKLLRATVKKKHQAHGAPTKGQAMSKGIGAQAKLKFAQMRKKWNTVIEEAENYLLHDPSNVPVLFSLGEACMHSGHTDTAIFVFEDIYATDPSHVKSLIKLSEIHKGLGHYDKAIFYCQKAAKLSPTDGEISREVKRIAAMKTTDVYTEAKSSRDLIKDKDKANVLEKLNQKIRSKEDAEEVIAILKRQLQEDPENKKLLRDLAEKYLILAKYDFNGYDNAAELLQKYLEMDPTNFDTKYKIANCKVNKLSGQMEVLRSKLKKNPQDANISQQLKQVQKNKLAVEIQEYRVLADERPTESDLRYKLGKALFQCKQFDEAIANFQQAIQSPGLKVEALNYMGQAFLHKKNYALAEAQFKNALDGLNSGHKAYKTLLYSLGVVYESAGKKADAIDTFTSLLNIDIQYKDVSDRLEKLKV
;
A
#
# COMPACT_ATOMS: atom_id res chain seq x y z
N MET A 1 6.35 44.64 -22.59
CA MET A 1 6.56 45.70 -21.57
C MET A 1 6.90 47.00 -22.27
N SER A 2 6.10 48.05 -22.10
CA SER A 2 6.29 49.34 -22.79
C SER A 2 7.59 50.03 -22.35
N GLU A 3 8.19 50.83 -23.22
CA GLU A 3 9.42 51.59 -22.93
C GLU A 3 9.26 52.52 -21.71
N GLN A 4 8.05 53.03 -21.50
CA GLN A 4 7.67 53.83 -20.34
C GLN A 4 7.81 53.04 -19.02
N ILE A 5 7.35 51.79 -18.97
CA ILE A 5 7.47 50.95 -17.76
C ILE A 5 8.94 50.63 -17.44
N LYS A 6 9.77 50.40 -18.47
CA LYS A 6 11.21 50.21 -18.28
C LYS A 6 11.88 51.43 -17.66
N LYS A 7 11.52 52.64 -18.12
CA LYS A 7 12.00 53.91 -17.54
C LYS A 7 11.56 54.06 -16.07
N LEU A 8 10.33 53.66 -15.72
CA LEU A 8 9.83 53.66 -14.35
C LEU A 8 10.59 52.69 -13.43
N TYR A 9 10.90 51.48 -13.92
CA TYR A 9 11.74 50.54 -13.19
C TYR A 9 13.13 51.09 -12.92
N LYS A 10 13.78 51.71 -13.92
CA LYS A 10 15.10 52.33 -13.75
C LYS A 10 15.07 53.45 -12.70
N ARG A 11 14.05 54.33 -12.74
CA ARG A 11 13.85 55.37 -11.71
C ARG A 11 13.61 54.77 -10.32
N THR A 12 12.88 53.65 -10.25
CA THR A 12 12.64 52.94 -8.98
C THR A 12 13.96 52.40 -8.42
N GLU A 13 14.79 51.78 -9.25
CA GLU A 13 16.12 51.29 -8.86
C GLU A 13 17.05 52.42 -8.40
N GLU A 14 17.06 53.56 -9.09
CA GLU A 14 17.81 54.75 -8.69
C GLU A 14 17.31 55.32 -7.34
N ALA A 15 16.00 55.38 -7.13
CA ALA A 15 15.41 55.79 -5.85
C ALA A 15 15.82 54.85 -4.70
N LEU A 16 15.79 53.53 -4.94
CA LEU A 16 16.22 52.53 -3.98
C LEU A 16 17.71 52.61 -3.65
N LYS A 17 18.57 52.87 -4.66
CA LYS A 17 20.01 53.11 -4.43
C LYS A 17 20.28 54.33 -3.56
N ARG A 18 19.40 55.34 -3.64
CA ARG A 18 19.45 56.54 -2.82
C ARG A 18 18.69 56.41 -1.48
N ASN A 19 18.23 55.20 -1.13
CA ASN A 19 17.37 54.93 0.04
C ASN A 19 16.09 55.78 0.10
N ASN A 20 15.62 56.31 -1.02
CA ASN A 20 14.36 57.04 -1.10
C ASN A 20 13.20 56.06 -1.28
N TYR A 21 12.81 55.43 -0.17
CA TYR A 21 11.77 54.38 -0.16
C TYR A 21 10.38 54.92 -0.51
N ASP A 22 10.05 56.15 -0.13
CA ASP A 22 8.75 56.78 -0.43
C ASP A 22 8.55 56.98 -1.92
N LEU A 23 9.55 57.53 -2.62
CA LEU A 23 9.51 57.67 -4.07
C LEU A 23 9.45 56.30 -4.75
N ALA A 24 10.20 55.31 -4.27
CA ALA A 24 10.15 53.96 -4.81
C ALA A 24 8.75 53.31 -4.66
N ILE A 25 8.11 53.47 -3.50
CA ILE A 25 6.74 52.99 -3.23
C ILE A 25 5.74 53.68 -4.17
N GLU A 26 5.84 55.01 -4.34
CA GLU A 26 4.97 55.77 -5.22
C GLU A 26 5.08 55.33 -6.69
N LEU A 27 6.32 55.19 -7.19
CA LEU A 27 6.58 54.73 -8.56
C LEU A 27 6.02 53.32 -8.78
N LEU A 28 6.22 52.41 -7.82
CA LEU A 28 5.74 51.03 -7.93
C LEU A 28 4.21 50.95 -7.87
N LYS A 29 3.60 51.57 -6.88
CA LYS A 29 2.16 51.43 -6.61
C LYS A 29 1.30 52.31 -7.53
N ASN A 30 1.61 53.59 -7.62
CA ASN A 30 0.72 54.56 -8.27
C ASN A 30 0.98 54.70 -9.77
N GLN A 31 2.19 54.35 -10.22
CA GLN A 31 2.54 54.40 -11.64
C GLN A 31 2.56 52.97 -12.21
N ILE A 32 3.50 52.11 -11.80
CA ILE A 32 3.69 50.80 -12.44
C ILE A 32 2.46 49.88 -12.26
N LEU A 33 1.96 49.68 -11.05
CA LEU A 33 0.83 48.77 -10.80
C LEU A 33 -0.52 49.30 -11.32
N LYS A 34 -0.65 50.62 -11.51
CA LYS A 34 -1.83 51.22 -12.16
C LYS A 34 -1.88 50.91 -13.66
N TYR A 35 -0.72 50.93 -14.33
CA TYR A 35 -0.60 50.57 -15.76
C TYR A 35 -0.51 49.06 -15.98
N THR A 36 0.05 48.31 -15.04
CA THR A 36 0.21 46.85 -15.11
C THR A 36 -0.27 46.16 -13.85
N PRO A 37 -1.60 45.99 -13.69
CA PRO A 37 -2.19 45.43 -12.48
C PRO A 37 -1.86 43.96 -12.20
N ASN A 38 -1.19 43.22 -13.09
CA ASN A 38 -0.72 41.85 -12.87
C ASN A 38 0.82 41.74 -12.78
N ASP A 39 1.56 42.85 -12.63
CA ASP A 39 3.02 42.81 -12.56
C ASP A 39 3.51 42.26 -11.19
N VAL A 40 3.86 40.98 -11.18
CA VAL A 40 4.41 40.27 -10.01
C VAL A 40 5.75 40.86 -9.57
N LYS A 41 6.58 41.33 -10.50
CA LYS A 41 7.91 41.90 -10.19
C LYS A 41 7.75 43.21 -9.43
N ALA A 42 6.87 44.09 -9.90
CA ALA A 42 6.56 45.36 -9.22
C ALA A 42 6.03 45.11 -7.79
N ARG A 43 5.15 44.12 -7.64
CA ARG A 43 4.60 43.71 -6.35
C ARG A 43 5.63 43.17 -5.38
N LYS A 44 6.49 42.25 -5.83
CA LYS A 44 7.64 41.75 -5.05
C LYS A 44 8.53 42.88 -4.58
N LEU A 45 8.89 43.79 -5.49
CA LEU A 45 9.75 44.93 -5.19
C LEU A 45 9.08 45.90 -4.22
N LEU A 46 7.77 46.14 -4.35
CA LEU A 46 7.00 46.99 -3.44
C LEU A 46 7.04 46.44 -2.01
N ARG A 47 6.78 45.14 -1.82
CA ARG A 47 6.80 44.49 -0.50
C ARG A 47 8.19 44.54 0.14
N ALA A 48 9.22 44.24 -0.65
CA ALA A 48 10.60 44.33 -0.18
C ALA A 48 10.99 45.77 0.20
N THR A 49 10.52 46.76 -0.57
CA THR A 49 10.77 48.19 -0.29
C THR A 49 10.11 48.64 0.99
N VAL A 50 8.85 48.25 1.23
CA VAL A 50 8.12 48.54 2.47
C VAL A 50 8.84 47.91 3.67
N LYS A 51 9.24 46.64 3.58
CA LYS A 51 9.99 45.96 4.64
C LYS A 51 11.33 46.67 4.94
N LYS A 52 12.08 47.08 3.91
CA LYS A 52 13.32 47.86 4.07
C LYS A 52 13.08 49.23 4.71
N LYS A 53 12.01 49.93 4.31
CA LYS A 53 11.63 51.22 4.91
C LYS A 53 11.34 51.07 6.40
N HIS A 54 10.59 50.04 6.78
CA HIS A 54 10.30 49.75 8.20
C HIS A 54 11.55 49.38 9.00
N GLN A 55 12.50 48.67 8.38
CA GLN A 55 13.79 48.39 9.00
C GLN A 55 14.64 49.65 9.20
N ALA A 56 14.63 50.58 8.24
CA ALA A 56 15.46 51.79 8.27
C ALA A 56 14.88 52.93 9.13
N HIS A 57 13.55 53.09 9.14
CA HIS A 57 12.87 54.23 9.78
C HIS A 57 11.93 53.85 10.94
N GLY A 58 11.95 52.58 11.34
CA GLY A 58 11.03 52.02 12.33
C GLY A 58 9.69 51.62 11.70
N ALA A 59 9.21 50.42 12.05
CA ALA A 59 7.88 49.98 11.68
C ALA A 59 6.83 50.79 12.47
N PRO A 60 5.67 51.15 11.86
CA PRO A 60 4.54 51.65 12.64
C PRO A 60 4.16 50.60 13.70
N THR A 61 3.87 51.04 14.93
CA THR A 61 3.45 50.11 15.99
C THR A 61 2.16 49.40 15.56
N LYS A 62 1.89 48.18 16.07
CA LYS A 62 0.66 47.42 15.73
C LYS A 62 -0.61 48.27 15.91
N GLY A 63 -0.65 49.13 16.93
CA GLY A 63 -1.74 50.09 17.16
C GLY A 63 -1.82 51.22 16.13
N GLN A 64 -0.69 51.74 15.65
CA GLN A 64 -0.63 52.76 14.59
C GLN A 64 -0.94 52.20 13.19
N ALA A 65 -0.49 50.97 12.90
CA ALA A 65 -0.83 50.26 11.68
C ALA A 65 -2.32 49.88 11.66
N MET A 66 -2.86 49.44 12.80
CA MET A 66 -4.28 49.18 12.97
C MET A 66 -5.11 50.47 12.86
N SER A 67 -4.74 51.57 13.55
CA SER A 67 -5.51 52.82 13.50
C SER A 67 -5.53 53.47 12.11
N LYS A 68 -4.40 53.47 11.39
CA LYS A 68 -4.33 53.90 9.98
C LYS A 68 -5.02 52.91 9.02
N GLY A 69 -5.11 51.65 9.41
CA GLY A 69 -5.69 50.55 8.65
C GLY A 69 -7.19 50.28 8.88
N ILE A 70 -7.81 50.78 9.97
CA ILE A 70 -9.22 50.50 10.32
C ILE A 70 -10.18 50.92 9.19
N GLY A 71 -9.97 52.12 8.62
CA GLY A 71 -10.75 52.60 7.49
C GLY A 71 -10.56 51.73 6.24
N ALA A 72 -9.32 51.34 5.94
CA ALA A 72 -8.99 50.46 4.82
C ALA A 72 -9.56 49.05 5.02
N GLN A 73 -9.54 48.51 6.24
CA GLN A 73 -10.03 47.17 6.57
C GLN A 73 -11.56 47.09 6.53
N ALA A 74 -12.26 48.12 7.01
CA ALA A 74 -13.72 48.23 6.89
C ALA A 74 -14.15 48.37 5.42
N LYS A 75 -13.48 49.23 4.65
CA LYS A 75 -13.69 49.37 3.20
C LYS A 75 -13.38 48.08 2.45
N LEU A 76 -12.31 47.38 2.82
CA LEU A 76 -11.90 46.11 2.23
C LEU A 76 -12.96 45.03 2.46
N LYS A 77 -13.43 44.86 3.71
CA LYS A 77 -14.54 43.93 4.01
C LYS A 77 -15.82 44.28 3.24
N PHE A 78 -16.15 45.56 3.14
CA PHE A 78 -17.33 46.01 2.41
C PHE A 78 -17.22 45.82 0.88
N ALA A 79 -16.03 46.06 0.32
CA ALA A 79 -15.72 45.79 -1.07
C ALA A 79 -15.76 44.29 -1.39
N GLN A 80 -15.28 43.43 -0.46
CA GLN A 80 -15.38 41.97 -0.56
C GLN A 80 -16.85 41.51 -0.59
N MET A 81 -17.70 42.02 0.31
CA MET A 81 -19.13 41.68 0.32
C MET A 81 -19.83 42.06 -0.99
N ARG A 82 -19.42 43.18 -1.59
CA ARG A 82 -19.94 43.66 -2.89
C ARG A 82 -19.22 43.09 -4.11
N LYS A 83 -18.28 42.16 -3.91
CA LYS A 83 -17.45 41.53 -4.97
C LYS A 83 -16.75 42.56 -5.88
N LYS A 84 -16.39 43.73 -5.33
CA LYS A 84 -15.64 44.78 -6.04
C LYS A 84 -14.14 44.49 -5.98
N TRP A 85 -13.70 43.48 -6.71
CA TRP A 85 -12.34 42.92 -6.59
C TRP A 85 -11.21 43.93 -6.83
N ASN A 86 -11.35 44.84 -7.79
CA ASN A 86 -10.34 45.88 -8.02
C ASN A 86 -10.19 46.83 -6.81
N THR A 87 -11.30 47.18 -6.16
CA THR A 87 -11.27 47.98 -4.92
C THR A 87 -10.65 47.20 -3.77
N VAL A 88 -10.90 45.88 -3.69
CA VAL A 88 -10.24 45.01 -2.70
C VAL A 88 -8.73 44.98 -2.91
N ILE A 89 -8.26 44.86 -4.16
CA ILE A 89 -6.83 44.87 -4.50
C ILE A 89 -6.20 46.20 -4.05
N GLU A 90 -6.82 47.33 -4.39
CA GLU A 90 -6.30 48.66 -4.04
C GLU A 90 -6.23 48.87 -2.52
N GLU A 91 -7.30 48.58 -1.80
CA GLU A 91 -7.35 48.76 -0.34
C GLU A 91 -6.45 47.76 0.40
N ALA A 92 -6.28 46.55 -0.14
CA ALA A 92 -5.33 45.59 0.42
C ALA A 92 -3.89 46.08 0.23
N GLU A 93 -3.52 46.56 -0.97
CA GLU A 93 -2.19 47.13 -1.21
C GLU A 93 -1.94 48.38 -0.36
N ASN A 94 -2.96 49.21 -0.10
CA ASN A 94 -2.86 50.33 0.86
C ASN A 94 -2.52 49.85 2.27
N TYR A 95 -3.22 48.82 2.75
CA TYR A 95 -3.01 48.27 4.09
C TYR A 95 -1.62 47.64 4.23
N LEU A 96 -1.17 46.91 3.21
CA LEU A 96 0.12 46.22 3.21
C LEU A 96 1.32 47.18 3.16
N LEU A 97 1.13 48.48 2.88
CA LEU A 97 2.17 49.50 3.08
C LEU A 97 2.49 49.72 4.57
N HIS A 98 1.55 49.41 5.47
CA HIS A 98 1.71 49.56 6.91
C HIS A 98 2.06 48.23 7.59
N ASP A 99 1.45 47.14 7.14
CA ASP A 99 1.74 45.78 7.64
C ASP A 99 1.92 44.81 6.45
N PRO A 100 3.13 44.70 5.89
CA PRO A 100 3.38 43.92 4.67
C PRO A 100 3.30 42.40 4.87
N SER A 101 3.16 41.92 6.10
CA SER A 101 3.12 40.50 6.45
C SER A 101 1.77 40.09 7.05
N ASN A 102 0.75 40.93 6.93
CA ASN A 102 -0.59 40.64 7.45
C ASN A 102 -1.27 39.51 6.65
N VAL A 103 -1.25 38.29 7.17
CA VAL A 103 -1.80 37.10 6.48
C VAL A 103 -3.27 37.26 6.07
N PRO A 104 -4.21 37.74 6.92
CA PRO A 104 -5.61 37.96 6.51
C PRO A 104 -5.79 38.91 5.31
N VAL A 105 -5.01 39.99 5.25
CA VAL A 105 -5.07 40.96 4.16
C VAL A 105 -4.37 40.43 2.91
N LEU A 106 -3.24 39.73 3.06
CA LEU A 106 -2.60 39.01 1.96
C LEU A 106 -3.55 37.97 1.36
N PHE A 107 -4.27 37.22 2.19
CA PHE A 107 -5.25 36.25 1.71
C PHE A 107 -6.38 36.92 0.92
N SER A 108 -6.90 38.04 1.45
CA SER A 108 -7.90 38.87 0.78
C SER A 108 -7.43 39.42 -0.57
N LEU A 109 -6.17 39.84 -0.66
CA LEU A 109 -5.53 40.28 -1.90
C LEU A 109 -5.43 39.13 -2.90
N GLY A 110 -4.98 37.95 -2.46
CA GLY A 110 -4.88 36.75 -3.28
C GLY A 110 -6.23 36.35 -3.88
N GLU A 111 -7.29 36.31 -3.08
CA GLU A 111 -8.65 36.00 -3.56
C GLU A 111 -9.17 37.02 -4.57
N ALA A 112 -8.96 38.31 -4.31
CA ALA A 112 -9.36 39.36 -5.24
C ALA A 112 -8.59 39.27 -6.56
N CYS A 113 -7.29 38.97 -6.51
CA CYS A 113 -6.49 38.72 -7.70
C CYS A 113 -6.96 37.50 -8.49
N MET A 114 -7.36 36.40 -7.83
CA MET A 114 -7.96 35.25 -8.51
C MET A 114 -9.24 35.64 -9.25
N HIS A 115 -10.16 36.34 -8.57
CA HIS A 115 -11.44 36.73 -9.16
C HIS A 115 -11.32 37.79 -10.27
N SER A 116 -10.28 38.64 -10.23
CA SER A 116 -9.95 39.60 -11.29
C SER A 116 -9.17 38.99 -12.45
N GLY A 117 -8.86 37.68 -12.44
CA GLY A 117 -8.07 37.02 -13.49
C GLY A 117 -6.56 37.33 -13.46
N HIS A 118 -6.06 37.94 -12.38
CA HIS A 118 -4.64 38.22 -12.15
C HIS A 118 -3.95 37.00 -11.53
N THR A 119 -3.93 35.89 -12.28
CA THR A 119 -3.54 34.57 -11.78
C THR A 119 -2.11 34.52 -11.25
N ASP A 120 -1.14 35.09 -11.97
CA ASP A 120 0.27 35.10 -11.54
C ASP A 120 0.47 35.88 -10.24
N THR A 121 -0.25 36.99 -10.08
CA THR A 121 -0.25 37.76 -8.85
C THR A 121 -0.87 36.98 -7.70
N ALA A 122 -1.97 36.28 -7.94
CA ALA A 122 -2.60 35.45 -6.92
C ALA A 122 -1.66 34.33 -6.42
N ILE A 123 -1.00 33.61 -7.35
CA ILE A 123 0.00 32.58 -7.00
C ILE A 123 1.10 33.19 -6.13
N PHE A 124 1.69 34.30 -6.57
CA PHE A 124 2.73 34.98 -5.80
C PHE A 124 2.28 35.33 -4.37
N VAL A 125 1.08 35.89 -4.21
CA VAL A 125 0.58 36.31 -2.90
C VAL A 125 0.35 35.11 -1.99
N PHE A 126 -0.23 34.01 -2.49
CA PHE A 126 -0.41 32.82 -1.68
C PHE A 126 0.90 32.07 -1.39
N GLU A 127 1.88 32.11 -2.29
CA GLU A 127 3.24 31.61 -2.04
C GLU A 127 3.95 32.43 -0.96
N ASP A 128 3.75 33.75 -0.92
CA ASP A 128 4.29 34.63 0.14
C ASP A 128 3.66 34.28 1.51
N ILE A 129 2.34 34.03 1.54
CA ILE A 129 1.67 33.50 2.74
C ILE A 129 2.27 32.14 3.13
N TYR A 130 2.42 31.20 2.19
CA TYR A 130 2.99 29.89 2.48
C TYR A 130 4.45 29.94 2.99
N ALA A 131 5.25 30.88 2.49
CA ALA A 131 6.62 31.08 2.94
C ALA A 131 6.69 31.63 4.38
N THR A 132 5.67 32.38 4.81
CA THR A 132 5.61 32.98 6.16
C THR A 132 4.86 32.11 7.18
N ASP A 133 3.78 31.46 6.75
CA ASP A 133 2.96 30.54 7.52
C ASP A 133 2.65 29.28 6.69
N PRO A 134 3.53 28.25 6.76
CA PRO A 134 3.31 26.98 6.07
C PRO A 134 2.09 26.19 6.56
N SER A 135 1.51 26.56 7.70
CA SER A 135 0.36 25.89 8.31
C SER A 135 -0.99 26.46 7.86
N HIS A 136 -1.00 27.54 7.08
CA HIS A 136 -2.21 28.20 6.63
C HIS A 136 -2.95 27.39 5.55
N VAL A 137 -3.85 26.50 5.98
CA VAL A 137 -4.58 25.54 5.11
C VAL A 137 -5.33 26.23 3.96
N LYS A 138 -5.96 27.37 4.21
CA LYS A 138 -6.77 28.07 3.20
C LYS A 138 -5.95 28.54 2.00
N SER A 139 -4.71 29.01 2.20
CA SER A 139 -3.85 29.45 1.07
C SER A 139 -3.33 28.27 0.25
N LEU A 140 -3.06 27.13 0.90
CA LEU A 140 -2.67 25.89 0.22
C LEU A 140 -3.80 25.36 -0.69
N ILE A 141 -5.05 25.44 -0.22
CA ILE A 141 -6.22 25.09 -1.03
C ILE A 141 -6.32 26.04 -2.24
N LYS A 142 -6.16 27.36 -2.04
CA LYS A 142 -6.21 28.33 -3.14
C LYS A 142 -5.08 28.14 -4.16
N LEU A 143 -3.86 27.86 -3.73
CA LEU A 143 -2.75 27.51 -4.63
C LEU A 143 -3.07 26.25 -5.44
N SER A 144 -3.64 25.22 -4.80
CA SER A 144 -4.08 24.01 -5.48
C SER A 144 -5.16 24.30 -6.53
N GLU A 145 -6.19 25.09 -6.19
CA GLU A 145 -7.25 25.49 -7.11
C GLU A 145 -6.72 26.23 -8.34
N ILE A 146 -5.81 27.19 -8.13
CA ILE A 146 -5.20 27.95 -9.23
C ILE A 146 -4.38 27.03 -10.13
N HIS A 147 -3.48 26.22 -9.56
CA HIS A 147 -2.65 25.32 -10.35
C HIS A 147 -3.46 24.26 -11.10
N LYS A 148 -4.56 23.79 -10.51
CA LYS A 148 -5.52 22.89 -11.17
C LYS A 148 -6.16 23.57 -12.39
N GLY A 149 -6.62 24.82 -12.24
CA GLY A 149 -7.22 25.59 -13.35
C GLY A 149 -6.24 25.92 -14.48
N LEU A 150 -4.93 25.94 -14.18
CA LEU A 150 -3.85 26.13 -15.16
C LEU A 150 -3.36 24.82 -15.80
N GLY A 151 -3.93 23.66 -15.46
CA GLY A 151 -3.43 22.35 -15.91
C GLY A 151 -2.11 21.92 -15.26
N HIS A 152 -1.59 22.69 -14.29
CA HIS A 152 -0.38 22.36 -13.54
C HIS A 152 -0.66 21.33 -12.44
N TYR A 153 -1.15 20.15 -12.81
CA TYR A 153 -1.66 19.14 -11.88
C TYR A 153 -0.66 18.69 -10.83
N ASP A 154 0.63 18.61 -11.15
CA ASP A 154 1.66 18.22 -10.18
C ASP A 154 1.78 19.22 -9.02
N LYS A 155 1.78 20.52 -9.34
CA LYS A 155 1.79 21.58 -8.33
C LYS A 155 0.47 21.62 -7.56
N ALA A 156 -0.65 21.37 -8.24
CA ALA A 156 -1.96 21.30 -7.59
C ALA A 156 -2.02 20.17 -6.56
N ILE A 157 -1.60 18.96 -6.93
CA ILE A 157 -1.53 17.80 -6.03
C ILE A 157 -0.59 18.09 -4.85
N PHE A 158 0.58 18.68 -5.10
CA PHE A 158 1.54 19.01 -4.05
C PHE A 158 0.91 19.90 -2.96
N TYR A 159 0.30 21.02 -3.34
CA TYR A 159 -0.32 21.95 -2.38
C TYR A 159 -1.57 21.33 -1.70
N CYS A 160 -2.38 20.57 -2.44
CA CYS A 160 -3.55 19.89 -1.89
C CYS A 160 -3.17 18.81 -0.85
N GLN A 161 -2.11 18.05 -1.09
CA GLN A 161 -1.59 17.07 -0.14
C GLN A 161 -1.03 17.72 1.13
N LYS A 162 -0.38 18.89 0.99
CA LYS A 162 0.05 19.67 2.15
C LYS A 162 -1.13 20.13 3.00
N ALA A 163 -2.20 20.61 2.37
CA ALA A 163 -3.44 20.96 3.06
C ALA A 163 -4.07 19.73 3.76
N ALA A 164 -4.13 18.59 3.10
CA ALA A 164 -4.70 17.35 3.66
C ALA A 164 -3.93 16.87 4.91
N LYS A 165 -2.60 17.01 4.93
CA LYS A 165 -1.78 16.67 6.10
C LYS A 165 -2.06 17.55 7.31
N LEU A 166 -2.39 18.82 7.09
CA LEU A 166 -2.69 19.78 8.14
C LEU A 166 -4.15 19.70 8.62
N SER A 167 -5.04 19.07 7.86
CA SER A 167 -6.44 18.83 8.23
C SER A 167 -6.86 17.39 7.93
N PRO A 168 -6.36 16.38 8.67
CA PRO A 168 -6.59 14.96 8.38
C PRO A 168 -8.06 14.52 8.47
N THR A 169 -8.87 15.26 9.22
CA THR A 169 -10.31 14.99 9.41
C THR A 169 -11.18 15.57 8.30
N ASP A 170 -10.61 16.39 7.41
CA ASP A 170 -11.33 16.95 6.28
C ASP A 170 -11.31 15.98 5.09
N GLY A 171 -12.36 15.15 5.03
CA GLY A 171 -12.56 14.18 3.95
C GLY A 171 -12.81 14.81 2.58
N GLU A 172 -13.09 16.11 2.49
CA GLU A 172 -13.25 16.82 1.22
C GLU A 172 -11.90 17.06 0.55
N ILE A 173 -10.89 17.55 1.30
CA ILE A 173 -9.54 17.77 0.78
C ILE A 173 -8.92 16.46 0.28
N SER A 174 -9.12 15.36 1.02
CA SER A 174 -8.65 14.03 0.63
C SER A 174 -9.30 13.50 -0.66
N ARG A 175 -10.57 13.83 -0.90
CA ARG A 175 -11.27 13.50 -2.15
C ARG A 175 -10.77 14.35 -3.31
N GLU A 176 -10.47 15.63 -3.06
CA GLU A 176 -9.98 16.55 -4.08
C GLU A 176 -8.58 16.14 -4.59
N VAL A 177 -7.67 15.64 -3.73
CA VAL A 177 -6.38 15.07 -4.18
C VAL A 177 -6.59 13.95 -5.22
N LYS A 178 -7.53 13.04 -4.96
CA LYS A 178 -7.85 11.93 -5.89
C LYS A 178 -8.46 12.44 -7.19
N ARG A 179 -9.33 13.46 -7.12
CA ARG A 179 -9.94 14.08 -8.30
C ARG A 179 -8.88 14.77 -9.18
N ILE A 180 -7.96 15.53 -8.59
CA ILE A 180 -6.87 16.20 -9.33
C ILE A 180 -5.95 15.17 -9.96
N ALA A 181 -5.64 14.06 -9.27
CA ALA A 181 -4.87 12.96 -9.84
C ALA A 181 -5.59 12.31 -11.04
N ALA A 182 -6.90 12.13 -10.98
CA ALA A 182 -7.70 11.64 -12.11
C ALA A 182 -7.72 12.66 -13.27
N MET A 183 -7.87 13.95 -12.99
CA MET A 183 -7.81 15.01 -14.01
C MET A 183 -6.45 15.04 -14.71
N LYS A 184 -5.34 14.87 -13.97
CA LYS A 184 -4.00 14.70 -14.56
C LYS A 184 -3.97 13.56 -15.58
N THR A 185 -4.58 12.43 -15.26
CA THR A 185 -4.63 11.28 -16.17
C THR A 185 -5.52 11.51 -17.39
N THR A 186 -6.54 12.36 -17.27
CA THR A 186 -7.49 12.66 -18.35
C THR A 186 -7.01 13.80 -19.26
N ASP A 187 -6.34 14.82 -18.74
CA ASP A 187 -5.92 16.01 -19.52
C ASP A 187 -4.58 15.79 -20.25
N VAL A 188 -3.71 14.93 -19.70
CA VAL A 188 -2.57 14.37 -20.43
C VAL A 188 -3.03 13.60 -21.68
N TYR A 189 -4.29 13.12 -21.69
CA TYR A 189 -4.91 12.45 -22.84
C TYR A 189 -5.38 13.44 -23.94
N THR A 190 -5.57 14.73 -23.63
CA THR A 190 -6.10 15.75 -24.55
C THR A 190 -5.04 16.64 -25.20
N GLU A 191 -3.86 16.83 -24.60
CA GLU A 191 -2.80 17.72 -25.14
C GLU A 191 -1.65 17.02 -25.90
N ALA A 192 -1.56 15.69 -25.90
CA ALA A 192 -0.45 14.98 -26.53
C ALA A 192 -0.57 14.90 -28.08
N LYS A 193 -0.29 16.00 -28.80
CA LYS A 193 -0.04 15.99 -30.26
C LYS A 193 1.46 15.92 -30.56
N SER A 194 2.01 14.70 -30.63
CA SER A 194 3.24 14.37 -31.38
C SER A 194 3.26 12.86 -31.65
N SER A 195 3.10 12.44 -32.91
CA SER A 195 2.85 11.04 -33.29
C SER A 195 3.98 10.05 -32.95
N ARG A 196 5.18 10.50 -32.58
CA ARG A 196 6.29 9.62 -32.14
C ARG A 196 6.36 9.45 -30.63
N ASP A 197 6.13 10.53 -29.88
CA ASP A 197 6.02 10.45 -28.42
C ASP A 197 4.70 9.77 -28.03
N LEU A 198 3.64 9.93 -28.83
CA LEU A 198 2.38 9.22 -28.70
C LEU A 198 2.54 7.70 -28.79
N ILE A 199 3.43 7.19 -29.65
CA ILE A 199 3.65 5.74 -29.75
C ILE A 199 4.42 5.25 -28.52
N LYS A 200 5.49 5.94 -28.11
CA LYS A 200 6.25 5.57 -26.90
C LYS A 200 5.44 5.71 -25.60
N ASP A 201 4.62 6.73 -25.47
CA ASP A 201 3.81 6.98 -24.27
C ASP A 201 2.51 6.19 -24.27
N LYS A 202 1.92 5.89 -25.44
CA LYS A 202 0.85 4.88 -25.57
C LYS A 202 1.39 3.48 -25.29
N ASP A 203 2.60 3.14 -25.75
CA ASP A 203 3.24 1.87 -25.42
C ASP A 203 3.55 1.78 -23.93
N LYS A 204 4.04 2.85 -23.30
CA LYS A 204 4.25 2.91 -21.84
C LYS A 204 2.93 2.86 -21.06
N ALA A 205 1.89 3.56 -21.51
CA ALA A 205 0.57 3.54 -20.88
C ALA A 205 -0.10 2.18 -21.04
N ASN A 206 -0.04 1.56 -22.23
CA ASN A 206 -0.49 0.20 -22.48
C ASN A 206 0.29 -0.81 -21.64
N VAL A 207 1.61 -0.65 -21.52
CA VAL A 207 2.45 -1.46 -20.64
C VAL A 207 1.99 -1.30 -19.19
N LEU A 208 1.78 -0.07 -18.72
CA LEU A 208 1.35 0.20 -17.36
C LEU A 208 -0.07 -0.35 -17.09
N GLU A 209 -0.97 -0.24 -18.05
CA GLU A 209 -2.30 -0.83 -18.01
C GLU A 209 -2.21 -2.35 -17.92
N LYS A 210 -1.42 -3.00 -18.78
CA LYS A 210 -1.18 -4.45 -18.76
C LYS A 210 -0.55 -4.93 -17.45
N LEU A 211 0.42 -4.20 -16.91
CA LEU A 211 1.06 -4.52 -15.63
C LEU A 211 0.07 -4.44 -14.45
N ASN A 212 -0.90 -3.52 -14.52
CA ASN A 212 -1.92 -3.29 -13.50
C ASN A 212 -3.21 -4.10 -13.73
N GLN A 213 -3.38 -4.70 -14.91
CA GLN A 213 -4.53 -5.52 -15.22
C GLN A 213 -4.54 -6.78 -14.35
N LYS A 214 -5.75 -7.18 -13.92
CA LYS A 214 -5.94 -8.45 -13.22
C LYS A 214 -5.74 -9.60 -14.20
N ILE A 215 -4.73 -10.42 -13.94
CA ILE A 215 -4.45 -11.66 -14.69
C ILE A 215 -5.59 -12.66 -14.47
N ARG A 216 -6.23 -13.10 -15.56
CA ARG A 216 -7.34 -14.07 -15.53
C ARG A 216 -7.07 -15.32 -16.37
N SER A 217 -6.14 -15.24 -17.31
CA SER A 217 -5.75 -16.35 -18.19
C SER A 217 -4.24 -16.64 -18.12
N LYS A 218 -3.81 -17.73 -18.78
CA LYS A 218 -2.40 -18.07 -18.94
C LYS A 218 -1.70 -17.03 -19.83
N GLU A 219 -2.38 -16.65 -20.90
CA GLU A 219 -1.90 -15.71 -21.92
C GLU A 219 -1.68 -14.32 -21.31
N ASP A 220 -2.58 -13.86 -20.43
CA ASP A 220 -2.42 -12.60 -19.69
C ASP A 220 -1.14 -12.62 -18.83
N ALA A 221 -0.87 -13.76 -18.17
CA ALA A 221 0.30 -13.90 -17.32
C ALA A 221 1.60 -13.87 -18.14
N GLU A 222 1.63 -14.60 -19.26
CA GLU A 222 2.78 -14.65 -20.17
C GLU A 222 3.10 -13.29 -20.78
N GLU A 223 2.08 -12.51 -21.15
CA GLU A 223 2.26 -11.17 -21.69
C GLU A 223 2.91 -10.22 -20.66
N VAL A 224 2.38 -10.20 -19.42
CA VAL A 224 2.94 -9.38 -18.33
C VAL A 224 4.37 -9.82 -17.98
N ILE A 225 4.63 -11.12 -17.96
CA ILE A 225 5.98 -11.69 -17.75
C ILE A 225 6.94 -11.21 -18.84
N ALA A 226 6.53 -11.21 -20.11
CA ALA A 226 7.37 -10.76 -21.21
C ALA A 226 7.75 -9.28 -21.09
N ILE A 227 6.83 -8.43 -20.64
CA ILE A 227 7.08 -7.00 -20.39
C ILE A 227 8.09 -6.83 -19.24
N LEU A 228 7.84 -7.47 -18.10
CA LEU A 228 8.72 -7.38 -16.93
C LEU A 228 10.12 -7.94 -17.20
N LYS A 229 10.23 -8.99 -18.01
CA LYS A 229 11.53 -9.51 -18.47
C LYS A 229 12.32 -8.48 -19.26
N ARG A 230 11.69 -7.75 -20.19
CA ARG A 230 12.36 -6.69 -20.95
C ARG A 230 12.84 -5.57 -20.04
N GLN A 231 12.00 -5.14 -19.09
CA GLN A 231 12.38 -4.12 -18.12
C GLN A 231 13.55 -4.58 -17.23
N LEU A 232 13.55 -5.84 -16.81
CA LEU A 232 14.63 -6.42 -16.03
C LEU A 232 15.93 -6.60 -16.84
N GLN A 233 15.86 -6.74 -18.17
CA GLN A 233 17.07 -6.73 -19.00
C GLN A 233 17.75 -5.35 -19.02
N GLU A 234 16.96 -4.26 -18.91
CA GLU A 234 17.49 -2.89 -18.85
C GLU A 234 18.08 -2.57 -17.46
N ASP A 235 17.51 -3.14 -16.39
CA ASP A 235 17.97 -2.97 -15.01
C ASP A 235 17.97 -4.31 -14.24
N PRO A 236 19.02 -5.16 -14.41
CA PRO A 236 19.06 -6.52 -13.88
C PRO A 236 19.07 -6.64 -12.35
N GLU A 237 19.49 -5.60 -11.65
CA GLU A 237 19.59 -5.58 -10.19
C GLU A 237 18.37 -4.92 -9.53
N ASN A 238 17.33 -4.59 -10.32
CA ASN A 238 16.13 -3.98 -9.80
C ASN A 238 15.34 -4.95 -8.91
N LYS A 239 15.52 -4.82 -7.59
CA LYS A 239 14.83 -5.60 -6.56
C LYS A 239 13.31 -5.63 -6.73
N LYS A 240 12.70 -4.51 -7.14
CA LYS A 240 11.25 -4.42 -7.34
C LYS A 240 10.82 -5.26 -8.54
N LEU A 241 11.51 -5.13 -9.68
CA LEU A 241 11.20 -5.89 -10.89
C LEU A 241 11.43 -7.40 -10.70
N LEU A 242 12.48 -7.81 -9.98
CA LEU A 242 12.71 -9.22 -9.64
C LEU A 242 11.54 -9.80 -8.84
N ARG A 243 11.08 -9.08 -7.81
CA ARG A 243 9.94 -9.48 -6.99
C ARG A 243 8.65 -9.50 -7.79
N ASP A 244 8.35 -8.44 -8.53
CA ASP A 244 7.12 -8.32 -9.32
C ASP A 244 7.06 -9.42 -10.39
N LEU A 245 8.18 -9.72 -11.06
CA LEU A 245 8.29 -10.80 -12.05
C LEU A 245 8.13 -12.18 -11.40
N ALA A 246 8.76 -12.43 -10.24
CA ALA A 246 8.56 -13.67 -9.49
C ALA A 246 7.09 -13.87 -9.09
N GLU A 247 6.40 -12.82 -8.64
CA GLU A 247 4.96 -12.87 -8.34
C GLU A 247 4.12 -13.23 -9.57
N LYS A 248 4.46 -12.72 -10.76
CA LYS A 248 3.75 -13.11 -11.99
C LYS A 248 4.01 -14.56 -12.37
N TYR A 249 5.23 -15.04 -12.17
CA TYR A 249 5.56 -16.45 -12.35
C TYR A 249 4.81 -17.38 -11.41
N LEU A 250 4.59 -16.97 -10.15
CA LEU A 250 3.73 -17.70 -9.21
C LEU A 250 2.26 -17.75 -9.65
N ILE A 251 1.77 -16.72 -10.35
CA ILE A 251 0.43 -16.73 -10.94
C ILE A 251 0.39 -17.69 -12.14
N LEU A 252 1.39 -17.64 -13.02
CA LEU A 252 1.53 -18.55 -14.16
C LEU A 252 1.64 -20.02 -13.70
N ALA A 253 2.22 -20.26 -12.52
CA ALA A 253 2.38 -21.58 -11.92
C ALA A 253 1.07 -22.35 -11.66
N LYS A 254 -0.08 -21.67 -11.74
CA LYS A 254 -1.42 -22.31 -11.75
C LYS A 254 -1.72 -23.07 -13.05
N TYR A 255 -1.06 -22.69 -14.15
CA TYR A 255 -1.26 -23.23 -15.48
C TYR A 255 -0.05 -24.04 -15.97
N ASP A 256 1.17 -23.59 -15.61
CA ASP A 256 2.43 -24.26 -15.94
C ASP A 256 3.35 -24.31 -14.71
N PHE A 257 3.55 -25.50 -14.16
CA PHE A 257 4.36 -25.70 -12.95
C PHE A 257 5.82 -25.28 -13.08
N ASN A 258 6.35 -25.09 -14.31
CA ASN A 258 7.66 -24.47 -14.53
C ASN A 258 7.70 -23.01 -14.03
N GLY A 259 6.55 -22.36 -13.83
CA GLY A 259 6.45 -21.05 -13.18
C GLY A 259 7.07 -21.03 -11.78
N TYR A 260 7.04 -22.14 -11.04
CA TYR A 260 7.67 -22.22 -9.71
C TYR A 260 9.20 -22.17 -9.79
N ASP A 261 9.82 -22.79 -10.79
CA ASP A 261 11.29 -22.74 -10.96
C ASP A 261 11.73 -21.32 -11.32
N ASN A 262 11.07 -20.71 -12.31
CA ASN A 262 11.35 -19.33 -12.71
C ASN A 262 11.20 -18.34 -11.55
N ALA A 263 10.14 -18.50 -10.74
CA ALA A 263 9.94 -17.67 -9.55
C ALA A 263 11.07 -17.89 -8.53
N ALA A 264 11.44 -19.13 -8.25
CA ALA A 264 12.50 -19.45 -7.30
C ALA A 264 13.86 -18.89 -7.71
N GLU A 265 14.22 -18.96 -9.00
CA GLU A 265 15.46 -18.40 -9.54
C GLU A 265 15.53 -16.87 -9.35
N LEU A 266 14.44 -16.16 -9.64
CA LEU A 266 14.37 -14.70 -9.48
C LEU A 266 14.41 -14.29 -8.00
N LEU A 267 13.74 -15.03 -7.14
CA LEU A 267 13.79 -14.81 -5.69
C LEU A 267 15.17 -15.14 -5.12
N GLN A 268 15.90 -16.10 -5.71
CA GLN A 268 17.27 -16.41 -5.32
C GLN A 268 18.20 -15.24 -5.66
N LYS A 269 18.08 -14.64 -6.86
CA LYS A 269 18.79 -13.40 -7.22
C LYS A 269 18.43 -12.24 -6.29
N TYR A 270 17.16 -12.16 -5.88
CA TYR A 270 16.75 -11.17 -4.88
C TYR A 270 17.47 -11.38 -3.54
N LEU A 271 17.59 -12.64 -3.08
CA LEU A 271 18.32 -12.98 -1.84
C LEU A 271 19.82 -12.73 -1.91
N GLU A 272 20.45 -12.83 -3.09
CA GLU A 272 21.86 -12.47 -3.24
C GLU A 272 22.10 -11.00 -2.85
N MET A 273 21.11 -10.13 -3.04
CA MET A 273 21.17 -8.71 -2.67
C MET A 273 20.54 -8.36 -1.31
N ASP A 274 19.72 -9.24 -0.75
CA ASP A 274 19.17 -9.15 0.60
C ASP A 274 19.10 -10.53 1.26
N PRO A 275 20.24 -11.06 1.76
CA PRO A 275 20.32 -12.42 2.28
C PRO A 275 19.48 -12.66 3.54
N THR A 276 19.07 -11.58 4.22
CA THR A 276 18.32 -11.61 5.47
C THR A 276 16.81 -11.67 5.27
N ASN A 277 16.34 -11.59 4.03
CA ASN A 277 14.92 -11.53 3.72
C ASN A 277 14.20 -12.86 3.94
N PHE A 278 13.68 -13.06 5.15
CA PHE A 278 12.98 -14.28 5.53
C PHE A 278 11.76 -14.60 4.64
N ASP A 279 10.96 -13.59 4.28
CA ASP A 279 9.78 -13.78 3.41
C ASP A 279 10.17 -14.36 2.05
N THR A 280 11.30 -13.90 1.49
CA THR A 280 11.83 -14.42 0.23
C THR A 280 12.32 -15.86 0.37
N LYS A 281 13.05 -16.20 1.45
CA LYS A 281 13.44 -17.60 1.74
C LYS A 281 12.21 -18.51 1.84
N TYR A 282 11.18 -18.07 2.57
CA TYR A 282 9.93 -18.79 2.74
C TYR A 282 9.18 -18.97 1.41
N LYS A 283 9.17 -17.95 0.53
CA LYS A 283 8.60 -18.06 -0.82
C LYS A 283 9.35 -19.07 -1.68
N ILE A 284 10.68 -19.09 -1.65
CA ILE A 284 11.50 -20.08 -2.39
C ILE A 284 11.17 -21.51 -1.94
N ALA A 285 11.13 -21.74 -0.62
CA ALA A 285 10.73 -23.05 -0.06
C ALA A 285 9.36 -23.49 -0.60
N ASN A 286 8.37 -22.60 -0.57
CA ASN A 286 7.03 -22.90 -1.10
C ASN A 286 7.02 -23.15 -2.61
N CYS A 287 7.88 -22.48 -3.40
CA CYS A 287 8.00 -22.78 -4.83
C CYS A 287 8.41 -24.22 -5.07
N LYS A 288 9.45 -24.69 -4.37
CA LYS A 288 9.95 -26.08 -4.48
C LYS A 288 8.87 -27.09 -4.08
N VAL A 289 8.15 -26.84 -2.99
CA VAL A 289 7.07 -27.70 -2.49
C VAL A 289 5.87 -27.73 -3.44
N ASN A 290 5.46 -26.57 -3.96
CA ASN A 290 4.30 -26.46 -4.84
C ASN A 290 4.56 -27.06 -6.22
N LYS A 291 5.78 -26.97 -6.75
CA LYS A 291 6.19 -27.66 -7.97
C LYS A 291 5.94 -29.17 -7.87
N LEU A 292 6.42 -29.80 -6.79
CA LEU A 292 6.24 -31.23 -6.57
C LEU A 292 4.77 -31.57 -6.36
N SER A 293 4.01 -30.71 -5.70
CA SER A 293 2.56 -30.87 -5.54
C SER A 293 1.83 -30.87 -6.89
N GLY A 294 2.19 -29.95 -7.79
CA GLY A 294 1.66 -29.90 -9.15
C GLY A 294 1.99 -31.16 -9.97
N GLN A 295 3.24 -31.64 -9.89
CA GLN A 295 3.63 -32.91 -10.51
C GLN A 295 2.78 -34.08 -10.01
N MET A 296 2.50 -34.13 -8.70
CA MET A 296 1.63 -35.16 -8.12
C MET A 296 0.18 -35.06 -8.66
N GLU A 297 -0.35 -33.85 -8.84
CA GLU A 297 -1.69 -33.66 -9.40
C GLU A 297 -1.80 -34.17 -10.84
N VAL A 298 -0.79 -33.86 -11.67
CA VAL A 298 -0.71 -34.40 -13.04
C VAL A 298 -0.68 -35.92 -13.04
N LEU A 299 0.18 -36.53 -12.22
CA LEU A 299 0.28 -37.99 -12.11
C LEU A 299 -1.03 -38.61 -11.61
N ARG A 300 -1.68 -38.01 -10.61
CA ARG A 300 -2.99 -38.45 -10.11
C ARG A 300 -4.07 -38.37 -11.18
N SER A 301 -4.07 -37.32 -12.01
CA SER A 301 -5.03 -37.20 -13.12
C SER A 301 -4.86 -38.30 -14.16
N LYS A 302 -3.61 -38.70 -14.46
CA LYS A 302 -3.31 -39.81 -15.38
C LYS A 302 -3.74 -41.15 -14.77
N LEU A 303 -3.47 -41.35 -13.49
CA LEU A 303 -3.85 -42.56 -12.75
C LEU A 303 -5.38 -42.67 -12.61
N LYS A 304 -6.11 -41.55 -12.53
CA LYS A 304 -7.58 -41.55 -12.59
C LYS A 304 -8.12 -42.07 -13.92
N LYS A 305 -7.43 -41.78 -15.04
CA LYS A 305 -7.78 -42.30 -16.36
C LYS A 305 -7.39 -43.77 -16.51
N ASN A 306 -6.23 -44.16 -15.98
CA ASN A 306 -5.68 -45.51 -16.02
C ASN A 306 -5.31 -46.01 -14.60
N PRO A 307 -6.28 -46.54 -13.82
CA PRO A 307 -6.07 -46.88 -12.40
C PRO A 307 -5.03 -47.97 -12.12
N GLN A 308 -4.73 -48.81 -13.10
CA GLN A 308 -3.79 -49.94 -12.96
C GLN A 308 -2.40 -49.65 -13.55
N ASP A 309 -2.11 -48.41 -13.94
CA ASP A 309 -0.78 -48.06 -14.45
C ASP A 309 0.26 -48.09 -13.32
N ALA A 310 0.99 -49.21 -13.23
CA ALA A 310 2.01 -49.45 -12.22
C ALA A 310 3.17 -48.44 -12.32
N ASN A 311 3.51 -47.97 -13.52
CA ASN A 311 4.59 -47.00 -13.73
C ASN A 311 4.20 -45.63 -13.16
N ILE A 312 3.00 -45.14 -13.48
CA ILE A 312 2.51 -43.85 -12.93
C ILE A 312 2.34 -43.95 -11.41
N SER A 313 1.89 -45.09 -10.90
CA SER A 313 1.82 -45.34 -9.44
C SER A 313 3.19 -45.26 -8.77
N GLN A 314 4.22 -45.86 -9.39
CA GLN A 314 5.60 -45.78 -8.90
C GLN A 314 6.16 -44.35 -8.97
N GLN A 315 5.93 -43.63 -10.08
CA GLN A 315 6.32 -42.23 -10.22
C GLN A 315 5.67 -41.35 -9.15
N LEU A 316 4.38 -41.54 -8.89
CA LEU A 316 3.66 -40.79 -7.85
C LEU A 316 4.25 -41.02 -6.47
N LYS A 317 4.58 -42.27 -6.12
CA LYS A 317 5.25 -42.60 -4.86
C LYS A 317 6.63 -41.93 -4.75
N GLN A 318 7.40 -41.93 -5.84
CA GLN A 318 8.72 -41.30 -5.86
C GLN A 318 8.62 -39.78 -5.69
N VAL A 319 7.73 -39.12 -6.42
CA VAL A 319 7.49 -37.67 -6.28
C VAL A 319 6.99 -37.34 -4.88
N GLN A 320 6.10 -38.15 -4.30
CA GLN A 320 5.65 -37.97 -2.92
C GLN A 320 6.79 -38.07 -1.92
N LYS A 321 7.68 -39.06 -2.06
CA LYS A 321 8.87 -39.20 -1.20
C LYS A 321 9.80 -37.99 -1.34
N ASN A 322 10.06 -37.55 -2.55
CA ASN A 322 10.89 -36.37 -2.83
C ASN A 322 10.26 -35.10 -2.24
N LYS A 323 8.94 -34.94 -2.36
CA LYS A 323 8.21 -33.81 -1.78
C LYS A 323 8.40 -33.73 -0.27
N LEU A 324 8.20 -34.84 0.43
CA LEU A 324 8.37 -34.88 1.88
C LEU A 324 9.81 -34.54 2.30
N ALA A 325 10.81 -35.06 1.58
CA ALA A 325 12.21 -34.73 1.84
C ALA A 325 12.49 -33.22 1.69
N VAL A 326 11.97 -32.61 0.62
CA VAL A 326 12.09 -31.16 0.39
C VAL A 326 11.32 -30.36 1.44
N GLU A 327 10.09 -30.73 1.78
CA GLU A 327 9.32 -30.05 2.84
C GLU A 327 10.06 -30.08 4.18
N ILE A 328 10.59 -31.23 4.58
CA ILE A 328 11.36 -31.37 5.82
C ILE A 328 12.61 -30.49 5.78
N GLN A 329 13.39 -30.54 4.69
CA GLN A 329 14.64 -29.78 4.59
C GLN A 329 14.37 -28.27 4.64
N GLU A 330 13.47 -27.77 3.80
CA GLU A 330 13.23 -26.33 3.68
C GLU A 330 12.55 -25.77 4.93
N TYR A 331 11.52 -26.45 5.47
CA TYR A 331 10.84 -25.96 6.67
C TYR A 331 11.68 -26.10 7.94
N ARG A 332 12.61 -27.06 8.01
CA ARG A 332 13.57 -27.15 9.13
C ARG A 332 14.48 -25.93 9.17
N VAL A 333 15.09 -25.57 8.04
CA VAL A 333 15.94 -24.37 7.95
C VAL A 333 15.15 -23.12 8.37
N LEU A 334 13.92 -22.97 7.89
CA LEU A 334 13.08 -21.81 8.20
C LEU A 334 12.61 -21.79 9.66
N ALA A 335 12.28 -22.95 10.25
CA ALA A 335 11.87 -23.06 11.65
C ALA A 335 13.05 -22.87 12.62
N ASP A 336 14.27 -23.21 12.21
CA ASP A 336 15.48 -22.96 13.00
C ASP A 336 15.84 -21.47 12.99
N GLU A 337 15.64 -20.78 11.86
CA GLU A 337 15.83 -19.32 11.76
C GLU A 337 14.75 -18.52 12.53
N ARG A 338 13.51 -19.02 12.57
CA ARG A 338 12.41 -18.42 13.36
C ARG A 338 11.72 -19.45 14.27
N PRO A 339 12.31 -19.76 15.44
CA PRO A 339 11.79 -20.80 16.33
C PRO A 339 10.38 -20.57 16.88
N THR A 340 9.93 -19.32 16.93
CA THR A 340 8.64 -18.92 17.50
C THR A 340 7.48 -18.98 16.50
N GLU A 341 7.73 -19.24 15.22
CA GLU A 341 6.71 -19.29 14.18
C GLU A 341 5.97 -20.64 14.20
N SER A 342 4.82 -20.67 14.88
CA SER A 342 4.01 -21.89 15.06
C SER A 342 3.56 -22.54 13.75
N ASP A 343 3.33 -21.76 12.69
CA ASP A 343 2.93 -22.28 11.37
C ASP A 343 4.03 -23.11 10.71
N LEU A 344 5.30 -22.69 10.83
CA LEU A 344 6.44 -23.45 10.30
C LEU A 344 6.66 -24.74 11.08
N ARG A 345 6.56 -24.68 12.41
CA ARG A 345 6.61 -25.86 13.28
C ARG A 345 5.50 -26.85 12.91
N TYR A 346 4.29 -26.37 12.68
CA TYR A 346 3.18 -27.22 12.24
C TYR A 346 3.45 -27.88 10.88
N LYS A 347 3.92 -27.11 9.88
CA LYS A 347 4.23 -27.62 8.54
C LYS A 347 5.35 -28.67 8.57
N LEU A 348 6.42 -28.40 9.32
CA LEU A 348 7.50 -29.35 9.53
C LEU A 348 7.02 -30.61 10.24
N GLY A 349 6.25 -30.46 11.33
CA GLY A 349 5.67 -31.59 12.06
C GLY A 349 4.79 -32.48 11.19
N LYS A 350 3.99 -31.88 10.29
CA LYS A 350 3.15 -32.60 9.34
C LYS A 350 3.97 -33.40 8.32
N ALA A 351 5.03 -32.82 7.77
CA ALA A 351 5.92 -33.52 6.84
C ALA A 351 6.65 -34.68 7.54
N LEU A 352 7.17 -34.46 8.76
CA LEU A 352 7.81 -35.49 9.59
C LEU A 352 6.85 -36.64 9.93
N PHE A 353 5.60 -36.31 10.28
CA PHE A 353 4.55 -37.29 10.55
C PHE A 353 4.29 -38.18 9.33
N GLN A 354 4.20 -37.59 8.14
CA GLN A 354 4.00 -38.34 6.89
C GLN A 354 5.21 -39.23 6.54
N CYS A 355 6.42 -38.84 6.96
CA CYS A 355 7.63 -39.66 6.91
C CYS A 355 7.76 -40.68 8.06
N LYS A 356 6.74 -40.82 8.92
CA LYS A 356 6.73 -41.71 10.10
C LYS A 356 7.81 -41.36 11.15
N GLN A 357 8.37 -40.17 11.11
CA GLN A 357 9.29 -39.65 12.12
C GLN A 357 8.48 -39.05 13.28
N PHE A 358 7.78 -39.92 14.01
CA PHE A 358 6.76 -39.51 14.98
C PHE A 358 7.30 -38.68 16.13
N ASP A 359 8.51 -38.96 16.62
CA ASP A 359 9.09 -38.23 17.75
C ASP A 359 9.42 -36.78 17.42
N GLU A 360 10.12 -36.55 16.31
CA GLU A 360 10.39 -35.18 15.83
C GLU A 360 9.09 -34.46 15.45
N ALA A 361 8.10 -35.18 14.89
CA ALA A 361 6.80 -34.62 14.57
C ALA A 361 6.09 -34.11 15.84
N ILE A 362 6.03 -34.93 16.90
CA ILE A 362 5.44 -34.56 18.19
C ILE A 362 6.11 -33.32 18.78
N ALA A 363 7.45 -33.27 18.79
CA ALA A 363 8.19 -32.12 19.31
C ALA A 363 7.85 -30.81 18.56
N ASN A 364 7.69 -30.88 17.24
CA ASN A 364 7.30 -29.72 16.45
C ASN A 364 5.83 -29.33 16.67
N PHE A 365 4.92 -30.29 16.80
CA PHE A 365 3.52 -29.99 17.12
C PHE A 365 3.34 -29.39 18.52
N GLN A 366 4.16 -29.81 19.50
CA GLN A 366 4.19 -29.20 20.84
C GLN A 366 4.56 -27.71 20.83
N GLN A 367 5.35 -27.26 19.85
CA GLN A 367 5.62 -25.84 19.66
C GLN A 367 4.50 -25.15 18.87
N ALA A 368 3.86 -25.86 17.94
CA ALA A 368 2.76 -25.34 17.14
C ALA A 368 1.48 -25.05 17.95
N ILE A 369 1.20 -25.79 19.04
CA ILE A 369 0.00 -25.59 19.87
C ILE A 369 -0.09 -24.22 20.55
N GLN A 370 1.02 -23.46 20.60
CA GLN A 370 1.04 -22.09 21.14
C GLN A 370 0.17 -21.13 20.32
N SER A 371 -0.10 -21.45 19.04
CA SER A 371 -1.04 -20.70 18.21
C SER A 371 -2.47 -21.28 18.36
N PRO A 372 -3.45 -20.50 18.86
CA PRO A 372 -4.82 -20.99 19.04
C PRO A 372 -5.45 -21.55 17.76
N GLY A 373 -5.16 -20.95 16.60
CA GLY A 373 -5.67 -21.39 15.30
C GLY A 373 -5.13 -22.74 14.84
N LEU A 374 -3.99 -23.19 15.38
CA LEU A 374 -3.35 -24.48 15.04
C LEU A 374 -3.49 -25.52 16.15
N LYS A 375 -3.85 -25.11 17.38
CA LYS A 375 -3.91 -25.98 18.57
C LYS A 375 -4.65 -27.27 18.31
N VAL A 376 -5.88 -27.20 17.79
CA VAL A 376 -6.73 -28.38 17.55
C VAL A 376 -6.10 -29.34 16.54
N GLU A 377 -5.57 -28.83 15.43
CA GLU A 377 -4.94 -29.66 14.40
C GLU A 377 -3.62 -30.27 14.87
N ALA A 378 -2.79 -29.50 15.58
CA ALA A 378 -1.54 -29.98 16.14
C ALA A 378 -1.78 -31.10 17.19
N LEU A 379 -2.76 -30.92 18.09
CA LEU A 379 -3.14 -31.95 19.06
C LEU A 379 -3.69 -33.21 18.37
N ASN A 380 -4.49 -33.06 17.31
CA ASN A 380 -4.95 -34.18 16.49
C ASN A 380 -3.78 -34.99 15.92
N TYR A 381 -2.78 -34.32 15.33
CA TYR A 381 -1.61 -35.01 14.78
C TYR A 381 -0.74 -35.64 15.88
N MET A 382 -0.58 -34.99 17.04
CA MET A 382 0.11 -35.60 18.18
C MET A 382 -0.61 -36.86 18.67
N GLY A 383 -1.94 -36.83 18.79
CA GLY A 383 -2.75 -37.98 19.15
C GLY A 383 -2.57 -39.14 18.17
N GLN A 384 -2.60 -38.86 16.87
CA GLN A 384 -2.35 -39.86 15.82
C GLN A 384 -0.91 -40.41 15.89
N ALA A 385 0.08 -39.57 16.18
CA ALA A 385 1.47 -40.00 16.31
C ALA A 385 1.65 -40.94 17.50
N PHE A 386 1.07 -40.62 18.66
CA PHE A 386 1.07 -41.50 19.82
C PHE A 386 0.32 -42.81 19.57
N LEU A 387 -0.81 -42.77 18.84
CA LEU A 387 -1.54 -43.97 18.42
C LEU A 387 -0.67 -44.89 17.54
N HIS A 388 0.04 -44.35 16.55
CA HIS A 388 0.99 -45.12 15.74
C HIS A 388 2.14 -45.72 16.56
N LYS A 389 2.57 -45.02 17.62
CA LYS A 389 3.53 -45.52 18.60
C LYS A 389 2.93 -46.47 19.64
N LYS A 390 1.63 -46.80 19.55
CA LYS A 390 0.86 -47.61 20.51
C LYS A 390 0.85 -47.05 21.94
N ASN A 391 1.15 -45.76 22.11
CA ASN A 391 1.03 -45.08 23.39
C ASN A 391 -0.40 -44.53 23.54
N TYR A 392 -1.33 -45.44 23.86
CA TYR A 392 -2.75 -45.12 23.88
C TYR A 392 -3.14 -44.08 24.94
N ALA A 393 -2.47 -44.07 26.10
CA ALA A 393 -2.73 -43.11 27.17
C ALA A 393 -2.43 -41.67 26.74
N LEU A 394 -1.27 -41.44 26.12
CA LEU A 394 -0.93 -40.11 25.60
C LEU A 394 -1.80 -39.74 24.39
N ALA A 395 -2.12 -40.69 23.52
CA ALA A 395 -3.03 -40.46 22.38
C ALA A 395 -4.40 -39.98 22.86
N GLU A 396 -5.00 -40.70 23.84
CA GLU A 396 -6.25 -40.35 24.49
C GLU A 396 -6.21 -38.92 25.06
N ALA A 397 -5.16 -38.59 25.80
CA ALA A 397 -5.00 -37.27 26.39
C ALA A 397 -4.96 -36.14 25.34
N GLN A 398 -4.23 -36.35 24.22
CA GLN A 398 -4.17 -35.33 23.16
C GLN A 398 -5.53 -35.15 22.46
N PHE A 399 -6.25 -36.23 22.18
CA PHE A 399 -7.58 -36.12 21.56
C PHE A 399 -8.62 -35.49 22.49
N LYS A 400 -8.60 -35.82 23.79
CA LYS A 400 -9.45 -35.15 24.79
C LYS A 400 -9.14 -33.66 24.90
N ASN A 401 -7.86 -33.29 24.94
CA ASN A 401 -7.45 -31.88 24.95
C ASN A 401 -7.82 -31.15 23.65
N ALA A 402 -7.80 -31.85 22.51
CA ALA A 402 -8.27 -31.29 21.24
C ALA A 402 -9.79 -31.08 21.20
N LEU A 403 -10.56 -31.95 21.89
CA LEU A 403 -12.02 -31.87 22.01
C LEU A 403 -12.48 -30.83 23.05
N ASP A 404 -11.63 -30.53 24.03
CA ASP A 404 -11.95 -29.57 25.08
C ASP A 404 -12.26 -28.17 24.50
N GLY A 405 -13.42 -27.62 24.85
CA GLY A 405 -13.93 -26.36 24.30
C GLY A 405 -14.45 -26.42 22.86
N LEU A 406 -14.48 -27.58 22.20
CA LEU A 406 -15.13 -27.75 20.90
C LEU A 406 -16.59 -28.19 21.05
N ASN A 407 -17.46 -27.64 20.20
CA ASN A 407 -18.84 -28.09 20.07
C ASN A 407 -19.03 -29.06 18.88
N SER A 408 -20.18 -29.72 18.83
CA SER A 408 -20.55 -30.66 17.77
C SER A 408 -20.63 -30.05 16.37
N GLY A 409 -20.77 -28.72 16.27
CA GLY A 409 -20.75 -27.97 15.00
C GLY A 409 -19.34 -27.72 14.45
N HIS A 410 -18.28 -27.91 15.26
CA HIS A 410 -16.91 -27.69 14.79
C HIS A 410 -16.48 -28.79 13.82
N LYS A 411 -15.87 -28.38 12.68
CA LYS A 411 -15.48 -29.30 11.58
C LYS A 411 -14.61 -30.48 12.05
N ALA A 412 -13.72 -30.26 13.02
CA ALA A 412 -12.83 -31.29 13.54
C ALA A 412 -13.49 -32.24 14.56
N TYR A 413 -14.63 -31.88 15.15
CA TYR A 413 -15.22 -32.58 16.30
C TYR A 413 -15.49 -34.07 15.99
N LYS A 414 -16.19 -34.36 14.89
CA LYS A 414 -16.47 -35.74 14.44
C LYS A 414 -15.18 -36.55 14.18
N THR A 415 -14.17 -35.90 13.60
CA THR A 415 -12.89 -36.55 13.28
C THR A 415 -12.10 -36.90 14.55
N LEU A 416 -12.14 -36.03 15.55
CA LEU A 416 -11.50 -36.25 16.85
C LEU A 416 -12.22 -37.33 17.65
N LEU A 417 -13.56 -37.33 17.69
CA LEU A 417 -14.35 -38.40 18.32
C LEU A 417 -14.06 -39.76 17.67
N TYR A 418 -14.04 -39.81 16.34
CA TYR A 418 -13.67 -41.03 15.62
C TYR A 418 -12.26 -41.50 16.02
N SER A 419 -11.29 -40.60 16.03
CA SER A 419 -9.90 -40.95 16.36
C SER A 419 -9.77 -41.42 17.81
N LEU A 420 -10.50 -40.80 18.74
CA LEU A 420 -10.57 -41.22 20.14
C LEU A 420 -11.21 -42.60 20.30
N GLY A 421 -12.31 -42.88 19.58
CA GLY A 421 -12.93 -44.21 19.56
C GLY A 421 -11.96 -45.29 19.05
N VAL A 422 -11.19 -44.99 18.01
CA VAL A 422 -10.13 -45.88 17.50
C VAL A 422 -9.00 -46.08 18.52
N VAL A 423 -8.63 -45.06 19.30
CA VAL A 423 -7.67 -45.22 20.41
C VAL A 423 -8.22 -46.20 21.45
N TYR A 424 -9.48 -46.04 21.88
CA TYR A 424 -10.09 -46.91 22.88
C TYR A 424 -10.20 -48.36 22.39
N GLU A 425 -10.63 -48.56 21.15
CA GLU A 425 -10.65 -49.87 20.49
C GLU A 425 -9.24 -50.50 20.48
N SER A 426 -8.23 -49.75 20.05
CA SER A 426 -6.83 -50.23 19.98
C SER A 426 -6.22 -50.49 21.35
N ALA A 427 -6.70 -49.79 22.39
CA ALA A 427 -6.30 -49.97 23.78
C ALA A 427 -7.03 -51.11 24.49
N GLY A 428 -8.02 -51.75 23.84
CA GLY A 428 -8.87 -52.79 24.44
C GLY A 428 -9.94 -52.25 25.39
N LYS A 429 -10.14 -50.93 25.47
CA LYS A 429 -11.17 -50.29 26.31
C LYS A 429 -12.52 -50.34 25.58
N LYS A 430 -13.12 -51.54 25.50
CA LYS A 430 -14.34 -51.79 24.72
C LYS A 430 -15.51 -50.86 25.10
N ALA A 431 -15.76 -50.65 26.40
CA ALA A 431 -16.86 -49.80 26.86
C ALA A 431 -16.72 -48.35 26.37
N ASP A 432 -15.56 -47.74 26.61
CA ASP A 432 -15.28 -46.36 26.17
C ASP A 432 -15.35 -46.20 24.64
N ALA A 433 -14.90 -47.22 23.89
CA ALA A 433 -15.00 -47.25 22.44
C ALA A 433 -16.46 -47.25 21.97
N ILE A 434 -17.30 -48.11 22.58
CA ILE A 434 -18.73 -48.20 22.26
C ILE A 434 -19.42 -46.86 22.55
N ASP A 435 -19.16 -46.25 23.71
CA ASP A 435 -19.79 -44.98 24.11
C ASP A 435 -19.39 -43.84 23.18
N THR A 436 -18.11 -43.77 22.81
CA THR A 436 -17.57 -42.73 21.91
C THR A 436 -18.13 -42.87 20.50
N PHE A 437 -18.17 -44.10 19.96
CA PHE A 437 -18.73 -44.35 18.63
C PHE A 437 -20.25 -44.15 18.59
N THR A 438 -20.98 -44.53 19.65
CA THR A 438 -22.43 -44.28 19.76
C THR A 438 -22.71 -42.78 19.78
N SER A 439 -21.92 -42.01 20.54
CA SER A 439 -22.01 -40.55 20.58
C SER A 439 -21.75 -39.93 19.19
N LEU A 440 -20.84 -40.51 18.41
CA LEU A 440 -20.57 -40.07 17.04
C LEU A 440 -21.73 -40.39 16.08
N LEU A 441 -22.34 -41.58 16.18
CA LEU A 441 -23.52 -41.94 15.37
C LEU A 441 -24.74 -41.08 15.68
N ASN A 442 -24.92 -40.65 16.92
CA ASN A 442 -25.98 -39.70 17.29
C ASN A 442 -25.86 -38.35 16.57
N ILE A 443 -24.64 -38.00 16.12
CA ILE A 443 -24.37 -36.77 15.35
C ILE A 443 -24.44 -37.05 13.85
N ASP A 444 -23.86 -38.18 13.41
CA ASP A 444 -23.76 -38.54 12.00
C ASP A 444 -23.73 -40.07 11.84
N ILE A 445 -24.90 -40.62 11.47
CA ILE A 445 -25.12 -42.06 11.35
C ILE A 445 -24.27 -42.69 10.22
N GLN A 446 -23.85 -41.90 9.23
CA GLN A 446 -23.08 -42.38 8.07
C GLN A 446 -21.58 -42.08 8.17
N TYR A 447 -21.11 -41.71 9.36
CA TYR A 447 -19.72 -41.31 9.52
C TYR A 447 -18.76 -42.51 9.40
N LYS A 448 -18.09 -42.62 8.24
CA LYS A 448 -17.07 -43.64 7.95
C LYS A 448 -17.58 -45.09 8.20
N ASP A 449 -16.79 -45.89 8.92
CA ASP A 449 -16.99 -47.31 9.24
C ASP A 449 -17.44 -47.53 10.70
N VAL A 450 -18.03 -46.51 11.33
CA VAL A 450 -18.35 -46.52 12.77
C VAL A 450 -19.39 -47.59 13.12
N SER A 451 -20.42 -47.76 12.28
CA SER A 451 -21.45 -48.80 12.48
C SER A 451 -20.85 -50.20 12.50
N ASP A 452 -20.00 -50.52 11.52
CA ASP A 452 -19.32 -51.82 11.42
C ASP A 452 -18.38 -52.08 12.61
N ARG A 453 -17.69 -51.03 13.09
CA ARG A 453 -16.84 -51.14 14.29
C ARG A 453 -17.65 -51.42 15.54
N LEU A 454 -18.80 -50.76 15.70
CA LEU A 454 -19.68 -50.98 16.85
C LEU A 454 -20.27 -52.38 16.89
N GLU A 455 -20.66 -52.94 15.75
CA GLU A 455 -21.13 -54.33 15.67
C GLU A 455 -20.04 -55.30 16.14
N LYS A 456 -18.80 -55.12 15.67
CA LYS A 456 -17.65 -55.96 16.06
C LYS A 456 -17.29 -55.86 17.53
N LEU A 457 -17.49 -54.69 18.16
CA LEU A 457 -17.16 -54.46 19.57
C LEU A 457 -18.18 -55.07 20.54
N LYS A 458 -19.42 -55.29 20.09
CA LYS A 458 -20.51 -55.90 20.87
C LYS A 458 -20.47 -57.43 20.88
N VAL A 459 -19.68 -58.03 19.99
CA VAL A 459 -19.33 -59.45 19.97
C VAL A 459 -18.07 -59.68 20.82
#